data_AF-A0AA36N6A4-F1
#
_entry.id   AF-A0AA36N6A4-F1
#
_cell.length_a   1.000
_cell.length_b   1.000
_cell.length_c   1.000
_cell.angle_alpha   90.00
_cell.angle_beta   90.00
_cell.angle_gamma   90.00
#
_symmetry.space_group_name_H-M   'P 1'
#
loop_
_entity.id
_entity.type
_entity.pdbx_description
1 polymer ?
#
loop_
_entity_poly.entity_id
_entity_poly.type
_entity_poly.pdbx_seq_one_letter_code
_entity_poly.pdbx_strand_id
1 'polypeptide(L)'
;MGSAPNDLPSPPFYRRLGADENCEPTWSRASVARGIVCSALALALTFLFFARGTGSAAPSRCVFNVFLARHCDKNPPWAKDPTRMELCTEQGLLRGEHLARAFGPQGQFPAPGRLFARKLIPGVYSSRDLYLLWPLAQRLHLLVNTSFAPDEALDMVNSLKAEREASCLAGSELTVLVSWDHCSIPALAQALGCEDEMCKLCWDDADFDKVLWLRFTALTSDTRWNLTPRAVAEGFAAPKSVAGYRECLGNPAESSNFGFKCHAPEAWRTLPEDRSGLS
;
A
#
# COMPACT_ATOMS: atom_id res chain seq x y z
N MET A 1 -23.51 -56.19 2.87
CA MET A 1 -23.96 -55.51 4.10
C MET A 1 -22.84 -55.58 5.12
N GLY A 2 -22.41 -54.45 5.67
CA GLY A 2 -21.46 -54.37 6.79
C GLY A 2 -20.12 -53.71 6.44
N SER A 3 -20.13 -52.40 6.17
CA SER A 3 -18.91 -51.59 6.10
C SER A 3 -18.50 -51.17 7.52
N ALA A 4 -17.26 -51.47 7.91
CA ALA A 4 -16.65 -51.06 9.17
C ALA A 4 -16.25 -49.56 9.15
N PRO A 5 -16.27 -48.85 10.28
CA PRO A 5 -15.78 -47.48 10.38
C PRO A 5 -14.25 -47.45 10.53
N ASN A 6 -13.60 -46.58 9.76
CA ASN A 6 -12.19 -46.26 9.90
C ASN A 6 -12.02 -45.20 11.00
N ASP A 7 -11.56 -45.63 12.18
CA ASP A 7 -11.01 -44.74 13.21
C ASP A 7 -9.61 -44.29 12.78
N LEU A 8 -9.46 -43.00 12.45
CA LEU A 8 -8.16 -42.37 12.30
C LEU A 8 -7.69 -41.81 13.66
N PRO A 9 -6.43 -42.03 14.06
CA PRO A 9 -5.92 -41.53 15.33
C PRO A 9 -5.78 -40.01 15.31
N SER A 10 -6.22 -39.38 16.40
CA SER A 10 -5.99 -37.96 16.65
C SER A 10 -4.49 -37.66 16.76
N PRO A 11 -3.99 -36.55 16.17
CA PRO A 11 -2.59 -36.18 16.28
C PRO A 11 -2.23 -35.77 17.72
N PRO A 12 -0.95 -35.90 18.12
CA PRO A 12 -0.54 -35.65 19.49
C PRO A 12 -0.67 -34.16 19.85
N PHE A 13 -1.18 -33.94 21.06
CA PHE A 13 -1.21 -32.67 21.79
C PHE A 13 0.10 -31.89 21.62
N TYR A 14 0.04 -30.73 20.96
CA TYR A 14 1.06 -29.70 21.14
C TYR A 14 0.89 -29.10 22.53
N ARG A 15 1.87 -29.38 23.38
CA ARG A 15 2.08 -28.75 24.69
C ARG A 15 2.24 -27.24 24.46
N ARG A 16 1.33 -26.43 25.03
CA ARG A 16 1.52 -24.97 25.16
C ARG A 16 2.88 -24.73 25.81
N LEU A 17 3.82 -24.18 25.06
CA LEU A 17 4.93 -23.45 25.66
C LEU A 17 4.33 -22.15 26.19
N GLY A 18 4.52 -21.93 27.49
CA GLY A 18 4.03 -20.77 28.19
C GLY A 18 4.53 -19.49 27.53
N ALA A 19 3.64 -18.49 27.52
CA ALA A 19 4.04 -17.11 27.34
C ALA A 19 4.91 -16.75 28.55
N ASP A 20 6.22 -16.68 28.34
CA ASP A 20 7.07 -15.93 29.25
C ASP A 20 6.78 -14.45 29.01
N GLU A 21 6.11 -13.90 30.00
CA GLU A 21 5.92 -12.47 30.24
C GLU A 21 7.29 -11.79 30.37
N ASN A 22 7.35 -10.52 29.94
CA ASN A 22 8.41 -9.55 30.19
C ASN A 22 9.62 -9.55 29.24
N CYS A 23 9.47 -8.81 28.13
CA CYS A 23 10.57 -8.08 27.52
C CYS A 23 10.20 -6.59 27.46
N GLU A 24 10.24 -5.92 28.62
CA GLU A 24 10.42 -4.46 28.65
C GLU A 24 11.89 -4.12 28.39
N PRO A 25 12.22 -3.28 27.40
CA PRO A 25 13.55 -2.71 27.32
C PRO A 25 13.70 -1.64 28.42
N THR A 26 14.31 -2.03 29.54
CA THR A 26 14.79 -1.09 30.56
C THR A 26 15.97 -0.30 29.98
N TRP A 27 15.69 0.86 29.40
CA TRP A 27 16.72 1.85 29.11
C TRP A 27 17.18 2.48 30.43
N SER A 28 18.24 1.89 31.00
CA SER A 28 18.98 2.46 32.13
C SER A 28 19.50 3.85 31.75
N ARG A 29 18.95 4.88 32.41
CA ARG A 29 19.47 6.25 32.38
C ARG A 29 20.79 6.27 33.14
N ALA A 30 21.90 6.06 32.44
CA ALA A 30 23.21 6.43 32.97
C ALA A 30 23.35 7.96 32.91
N SER A 31 23.17 8.58 34.08
CA SER A 31 23.56 9.96 34.33
C SER A 31 25.09 10.09 34.23
N VAL A 32 25.60 10.63 33.12
CA VAL A 32 26.98 11.15 33.07
C VAL A 32 26.90 12.66 33.21
N ALA A 33 27.32 13.10 34.39
CA ALA A 33 27.51 14.49 34.73
C ALA A 33 28.91 14.98 34.29
N ARG A 34 28.97 16.29 34.04
CA ARG A 34 30.13 17.21 34.07
C ARG A 34 30.94 17.37 32.78
N GLY A 35 31.05 18.64 32.38
CA GLY A 35 32.03 19.12 31.42
C GLY A 35 31.69 20.47 30.81
N ILE A 36 31.37 21.49 31.61
CA ILE A 36 31.30 22.88 31.14
C ILE A 36 32.73 23.32 30.83
N VAL A 37 33.02 23.63 29.56
CA VAL A 37 34.13 24.51 29.20
C VAL A 37 33.55 25.65 28.38
N CYS A 38 33.41 26.79 29.05
CA CYS A 38 33.20 28.08 28.43
C CYS A 38 34.42 28.40 27.54
N SER A 39 34.23 28.50 26.24
CA SER A 39 35.12 29.28 25.38
C SER A 39 34.31 30.42 24.78
N ALA A 40 34.42 31.57 25.44
CA ALA A 40 34.02 32.84 24.90
C ALA A 40 35.03 33.23 23.81
N LEU A 41 34.65 33.08 22.55
CA LEU A 41 35.30 33.80 21.46
C LEU A 41 34.31 34.81 20.90
N ALA A 42 34.55 36.07 21.24
CA ALA A 42 33.94 37.21 20.60
C ALA A 42 34.40 37.26 19.13
N LEU A 43 33.50 37.04 18.18
CA LEU A 43 33.72 37.41 16.79
C LEU A 43 32.86 38.63 16.44
N ALA A 44 33.55 39.63 15.92
CA ALA A 44 33.04 40.93 15.54
C ALA A 44 31.87 40.80 14.54
N LEU A 45 30.73 41.34 14.97
CA LEU A 45 29.55 41.62 14.16
C LEU A 45 29.92 42.63 13.07
N THR A 46 30.10 42.15 11.85
CA THR A 46 30.06 43.00 10.65
C THR A 46 28.66 42.88 10.07
N PHE A 47 27.73 43.72 10.54
CA PHE A 47 26.38 43.84 9.99
C PHE A 47 26.44 44.55 8.62
N LEU A 48 26.81 43.81 7.59
CA LEU A 48 26.52 44.18 6.20
C LEU A 48 25.02 43.97 5.98
N PHE A 49 24.25 45.05 6.16
CA PHE A 49 22.87 45.18 5.71
C PHE A 49 22.81 45.04 4.18
N PHE A 50 22.84 43.81 3.67
CA PHE A 50 22.37 43.54 2.33
C PHE A 50 20.87 43.76 2.33
N ALA A 51 20.42 44.87 1.73
CA ALA A 51 19.07 45.05 1.28
C ALA A 51 18.74 43.94 0.27
N ARG A 52 18.39 42.75 0.78
CA ARG A 52 17.84 41.65 -0.01
C ARG A 52 16.51 42.15 -0.53
N GLY A 53 16.50 42.60 -1.79
CA GLY A 53 15.28 42.93 -2.50
C GLY A 53 14.28 41.80 -2.30
N THR A 54 13.07 42.16 -1.89
CA THR A 54 11.93 41.25 -1.72
C THR A 54 11.50 40.77 -3.10
N GLY A 55 12.31 39.90 -3.72
CA GLY A 55 11.88 39.10 -4.85
C GLY A 55 10.77 38.20 -4.34
N SER A 56 9.52 38.53 -4.69
CA SER A 56 8.39 37.65 -4.44
C SER A 56 8.70 36.32 -5.12
N ALA A 57 9.06 35.31 -4.34
CA ALA A 57 9.33 33.98 -4.85
C ALA A 57 8.04 33.51 -5.53
N ALA A 58 8.13 33.16 -6.81
CA ALA A 58 7.00 32.59 -7.53
C ALA A 58 6.46 31.39 -6.73
N PRO A 59 5.13 31.24 -6.62
CA PRO A 59 4.54 30.13 -5.86
C PRO A 59 5.08 28.80 -6.39
N SER A 60 5.65 28.00 -5.50
CA SER A 60 6.15 26.67 -5.86
C SER A 60 4.98 25.71 -6.10
N ARG A 61 5.15 24.80 -7.05
CA ARG A 61 4.15 23.79 -7.38
C ARG A 61 4.38 22.55 -6.51
N CYS A 62 3.33 22.06 -5.89
CA CYS A 62 3.32 20.79 -5.16
C CYS A 62 2.87 19.66 -6.09
N VAL A 63 3.54 18.51 -5.99
CA VAL A 63 3.15 17.27 -6.69
C VAL A 63 3.18 16.13 -5.70
N PHE A 64 2.06 15.42 -5.58
CA PHE A 64 1.95 14.23 -4.75
C PHE A 64 1.35 13.10 -5.58
N ASN A 65 2.05 11.97 -5.67
CA ASN A 65 1.61 10.81 -6.44
C ASN A 65 1.22 9.69 -5.48
N VAL A 66 0.03 9.12 -5.66
CA VAL A 66 -0.36 7.86 -5.01
C VAL A 66 -0.55 6.81 -6.08
N PHE A 67 0.18 5.71 -5.97
CA PHE A 67 0.00 4.51 -6.77
C PHE A 67 -0.72 3.47 -5.91
N LEU A 68 -1.87 2.98 -6.38
CA LEU A 68 -2.60 1.88 -5.77
C LEU A 68 -2.40 0.64 -6.63
N ALA A 69 -1.80 -0.39 -6.04
CA ALA A 69 -1.57 -1.68 -6.66
C ALA A 69 -2.30 -2.77 -5.88
N ARG A 70 -2.82 -3.77 -6.57
CA ARG A 70 -3.29 -5.01 -5.94
C ARG A 70 -2.11 -5.80 -5.40
N HIS A 71 -2.30 -6.50 -4.29
CA HIS A 71 -1.35 -7.51 -3.79
C HIS A 71 -0.91 -8.56 -4.82
N CYS A 72 0.10 -9.35 -4.49
CA CYS A 72 0.58 -10.44 -5.34
C CYS A 72 -0.45 -11.59 -5.47
N ASP A 73 -0.24 -12.44 -6.48
CA ASP A 73 -1.05 -13.64 -6.73
C ASP A 73 -0.84 -14.73 -5.66
N LYS A 74 -1.79 -15.66 -5.50
CA LYS A 74 -1.73 -16.77 -4.52
C LYS A 74 -1.89 -18.15 -5.19
N ASN A 75 -1.28 -19.18 -4.59
CA ASN A 75 -1.33 -20.52 -5.17
C ASN A 75 -2.75 -21.08 -5.02
N PRO A 76 -3.35 -21.66 -6.07
CA PRO A 76 -4.50 -22.53 -5.90
C PRO A 76 -4.06 -23.81 -5.14
N PRO A 77 -4.96 -24.49 -4.40
CA PRO A 77 -6.38 -24.21 -4.28
C PRO A 77 -6.69 -23.08 -3.29
N TRP A 78 -7.77 -22.35 -3.55
CA TRP A 78 -8.34 -21.26 -2.74
C TRP A 78 -8.80 -21.67 -1.32
N ALA A 79 -8.42 -22.86 -0.86
CA ALA A 79 -8.74 -23.35 0.46
C ALA A 79 -8.02 -22.47 1.49
N LYS A 80 -8.82 -21.81 2.35
CA LYS A 80 -8.31 -21.03 3.47
C LYS A 80 -7.42 -21.95 4.31
N ASP A 81 -6.10 -21.79 4.26
CA ASP A 81 -5.21 -22.45 5.21
C ASP A 81 -5.31 -21.64 6.52
N PRO A 82 -5.94 -22.21 7.58
CA PRO A 82 -6.14 -21.47 8.82
C PRO A 82 -4.84 -21.32 9.64
N THR A 83 -3.72 -21.89 9.18
CA THR A 83 -2.48 -22.01 9.96
C THR A 83 -1.28 -21.29 9.37
N ARG A 84 -1.37 -20.69 8.17
CA ARG A 84 -0.19 -20.13 7.50
C ARG A 84 -0.43 -18.72 6.96
N MET A 85 0.64 -17.93 6.97
CA MET A 85 0.72 -16.74 6.11
C MET A 85 0.51 -17.19 4.67
N GLU A 86 -0.47 -16.62 3.98
CA GLU A 86 -0.61 -16.84 2.54
C GLU A 86 0.56 -16.15 1.85
N LEU A 87 1.48 -16.96 1.34
CA LEU A 87 2.61 -16.51 0.55
C LEU A 87 2.14 -16.18 -0.88
N CYS A 88 2.84 -15.24 -1.51
CA CYS A 88 2.71 -15.04 -2.94
C CYS A 88 3.04 -16.34 -3.69
N THR A 89 2.44 -16.55 -4.87
CA THR A 89 3.00 -17.50 -5.84
C THR A 89 4.42 -17.07 -6.24
N GLU A 90 5.18 -17.98 -6.84
CA GLU A 90 6.45 -17.63 -7.48
C GLU A 90 6.25 -16.49 -8.49
N GLN A 91 5.20 -16.55 -9.30
CA GLN A 91 4.84 -15.50 -10.25
C GLN A 91 4.51 -14.17 -9.54
N GLY A 92 3.83 -14.21 -8.40
CA GLY A 92 3.56 -13.05 -7.56
C GLY A 92 4.83 -12.41 -6.96
N LEU A 93 5.84 -13.22 -6.63
CA LEU A 93 7.15 -12.71 -6.19
C LEU A 93 7.94 -12.09 -7.34
N LEU A 94 7.95 -12.74 -8.51
CA LEU A 94 8.56 -12.20 -9.73
C LEU A 94 7.90 -10.88 -10.15
N ARG A 95 6.60 -10.75 -9.92
CA ARG A 95 5.88 -9.48 -10.09
C ARG A 95 6.43 -8.39 -9.17
N GLY A 96 6.68 -8.70 -7.89
CA GLY A 96 7.29 -7.75 -6.96
C GLY A 96 8.66 -7.25 -7.44
N GLU A 97 9.50 -8.14 -7.97
CA GLU A 97 10.79 -7.77 -8.58
C GLU A 97 10.62 -6.90 -9.84
N HIS A 98 9.62 -7.20 -10.66
CA HIS A 98 9.27 -6.39 -11.82
C HIS A 98 8.80 -4.99 -11.42
N LEU A 99 7.89 -4.90 -10.46
CA LEU A 99 7.41 -3.64 -9.89
C LEU A 99 8.59 -2.82 -9.34
N ALA A 100 9.55 -3.48 -8.69
CA ALA A 100 10.76 -2.85 -8.19
C ALA A 100 11.68 -2.26 -9.28
N ARG A 101 11.53 -2.68 -10.54
CA ARG A 101 12.21 -2.09 -11.71
C ARG A 101 11.36 -1.01 -12.37
N ALA A 102 10.04 -1.15 -12.32
CA ALA A 102 9.11 -0.18 -12.89
C ALA A 102 9.14 1.18 -12.15
N PHE A 103 9.50 1.19 -10.86
CA PHE A 103 9.69 2.40 -10.05
C PHE A 103 11.17 2.76 -9.91
N GLY A 104 11.53 4.01 -10.20
CA GLY A 104 12.89 4.52 -10.01
C GLY A 104 13.43 5.37 -11.16
N PRO A 105 14.70 5.81 -11.11
CA PRO A 105 15.32 6.64 -12.16
C PRO A 105 15.33 6.01 -13.56
N GLN A 106 15.32 4.68 -13.63
CA GLN A 106 15.29 3.89 -14.86
C GLN A 106 13.91 3.28 -15.14
N GLY A 107 12.96 3.49 -14.23
CA GLY A 107 11.61 2.95 -14.30
C GLY A 107 10.66 3.88 -15.05
N GLN A 108 9.50 3.34 -15.41
CA GLN A 108 8.40 4.12 -15.99
C GLN A 108 7.67 5.01 -14.97
N PHE A 109 7.86 4.76 -13.68
CA PHE A 109 7.23 5.47 -12.57
C PHE A 109 8.28 6.16 -11.67
N PRO A 110 7.95 7.32 -11.07
CA PRO A 110 8.85 8.01 -10.14
C PRO A 110 9.12 7.15 -8.90
N ALA A 111 10.34 7.17 -8.37
CA ALA A 111 10.69 6.41 -7.17
C ALA A 111 9.76 6.80 -5.99
N PRO A 112 9.11 5.83 -5.30
CA PRO A 112 8.36 6.15 -4.10
C PRO A 112 9.30 6.54 -2.96
N GLY A 113 8.85 7.46 -2.13
CA GLY A 113 9.47 7.78 -0.84
C GLY A 113 8.78 7.11 0.35
N ARG A 114 7.60 6.49 0.12
CA ARG A 114 6.79 5.79 1.12
C ARG A 114 6.12 4.58 0.51
N LEU A 115 6.02 3.52 1.31
CA LEU A 115 5.37 2.25 0.96
C LEU A 115 4.34 1.93 2.04
N PHE A 116 3.13 1.54 1.64
CA PHE A 116 2.06 1.12 2.54
C PHE A 116 1.53 -0.25 2.13
N ALA A 117 1.26 -1.09 3.11
CA ALA A 117 0.58 -2.37 2.94
C ALA A 117 -0.35 -2.63 4.13
N ARG A 118 -1.25 -3.60 4.00
CA ARG A 118 -2.12 -4.02 5.11
C ARG A 118 -1.30 -4.51 6.31
N LYS A 119 -1.82 -4.28 7.51
CA LYS A 119 -1.30 -4.83 8.76
C LYS A 119 -1.31 -6.35 8.72
N LEU A 120 -0.20 -6.95 9.13
CA LEU A 120 -0.09 -8.39 9.28
C LEU A 120 -0.96 -8.82 10.47
N ILE A 121 -2.04 -9.52 10.19
CA ILE A 121 -2.96 -10.07 11.19
C ILE A 121 -3.00 -11.58 10.96
N PRO A 122 -2.72 -12.41 11.99
CA PRO A 122 -2.81 -13.86 11.85
C PRO A 122 -4.18 -14.30 11.32
N GLY A 123 -4.19 -15.17 10.31
CA GLY A 123 -5.42 -15.66 9.66
C GLY A 123 -6.07 -14.68 8.67
N VAL A 124 -5.49 -13.48 8.46
CA VAL A 124 -5.92 -12.53 7.42
C VAL A 124 -4.89 -12.50 6.30
N TYR A 125 -5.36 -12.38 5.05
CA TYR A 125 -4.55 -12.48 3.84
C TYR A 125 -3.70 -11.24 3.51
N SER A 126 -3.20 -10.53 4.52
CA SER A 126 -2.50 -9.25 4.38
C SER A 126 -1.00 -9.36 4.08
N SER A 127 -0.39 -10.53 4.27
CA SER A 127 1.04 -10.74 3.99
C SER A 127 1.39 -10.58 2.50
N ARG A 128 0.43 -10.84 1.61
CA ARG A 128 0.61 -10.70 0.15
C ARG A 128 0.83 -9.25 -0.28
N ASP A 129 0.25 -8.30 0.45
CA ASP A 129 0.46 -6.87 0.21
C ASP A 129 1.91 -6.47 0.51
N LEU A 130 2.42 -6.95 1.65
CA LEU A 130 3.79 -6.70 2.06
C LEU A 130 4.79 -7.37 1.09
N TYR A 131 4.57 -8.64 0.74
CA TYR A 131 5.51 -9.38 -0.10
C TYR A 131 5.61 -8.83 -1.52
N LEU A 132 4.55 -8.27 -2.08
CA LEU A 132 4.63 -7.57 -3.36
C LEU A 132 5.61 -6.39 -3.30
N LEU A 133 5.58 -5.63 -2.21
CA LEU A 133 6.41 -4.42 -2.05
C LEU A 133 7.83 -4.72 -1.57
N TRP A 134 8.08 -5.93 -1.08
CA TRP A 134 9.33 -6.28 -0.41
C TRP A 134 10.58 -6.06 -1.29
N PRO A 135 10.62 -6.50 -2.57
CA PRO A 135 11.78 -6.24 -3.43
C PRO A 135 12.08 -4.74 -3.62
N LEU A 136 11.05 -3.93 -3.80
CA LEU A 136 11.19 -2.47 -3.96
C LEU A 136 11.66 -1.81 -2.66
N ALA A 137 11.13 -2.24 -1.53
CA ALA A 137 11.54 -1.78 -0.21
C ALA A 137 13.03 -2.03 0.04
N GLN A 138 13.52 -3.23 -0.30
CA GLN A 138 14.94 -3.57 -0.20
C GLN A 138 15.80 -2.72 -1.14
N ARG A 139 15.39 -2.57 -2.40
CA ARG A 139 16.13 -1.78 -3.41
C ARG A 139 16.24 -0.30 -3.04
N LEU A 140 15.20 0.28 -2.47
CA LEU A 140 15.16 1.71 -2.11
C LEU A 140 15.51 1.99 -0.64
N HIS A 141 15.83 0.95 0.14
CA HIS A 141 16.06 1.04 1.58
C HIS A 141 14.90 1.72 2.33
N LEU A 142 13.66 1.41 1.93
CA LEU A 142 12.45 1.92 2.54
C LEU A 142 11.84 0.90 3.48
N LEU A 143 11.16 1.38 4.52
CA LEU A 143 10.27 0.56 5.34
C LEU A 143 8.87 0.55 4.71
N VAL A 144 8.20 -0.60 4.79
CA VAL A 144 6.79 -0.72 4.44
C VAL A 144 5.95 -0.46 5.69
N ASN A 145 5.12 0.58 5.64
CA ASN A 145 4.19 0.87 6.71
C ASN A 145 3.02 -0.13 6.67
N THR A 146 3.00 -1.05 7.64
CA THR A 146 1.95 -2.06 7.83
C THR A 146 1.11 -1.78 9.08
N SER A 147 0.88 -0.50 9.43
CA SER A 147 0.20 -0.15 10.68
C SER A 147 -1.33 -0.28 10.61
N PHE A 148 -1.90 -0.30 9.40
CA PHE A 148 -3.34 -0.19 9.18
C PHE A 148 -3.98 -1.54 8.85
N ALA A 149 -4.91 -1.97 9.69
CA ALA A 149 -5.74 -3.15 9.46
C ALA A 149 -6.68 -2.96 8.25
N PRO A 150 -7.26 -4.04 7.70
CA PRO A 150 -8.20 -3.96 6.58
C PRO A 150 -9.38 -3.00 6.82
N ASP A 151 -9.88 -2.91 8.04
CA ASP A 151 -10.97 -2.04 8.48
C ASP A 151 -10.53 -0.61 8.85
N GLU A 152 -9.22 -0.37 9.00
CA GLU A 152 -8.62 0.95 9.29
C GLU A 152 -8.17 1.68 8.00
N ALA A 153 -8.68 1.26 6.85
CA ALA A 153 -8.25 1.81 5.57
C ALA A 153 -8.56 3.31 5.39
N LEU A 154 -9.62 3.83 6.04
CA LEU A 154 -9.90 5.26 6.08
C LEU A 154 -8.83 6.04 6.88
N ASP A 155 -8.29 5.44 7.95
CA ASP A 155 -7.21 6.05 8.72
C ASP A 155 -5.92 6.11 7.90
N MET A 156 -5.63 5.07 7.11
CA MET A 156 -4.54 5.11 6.13
C MET A 156 -4.75 6.26 5.12
N VAL A 157 -5.96 6.42 4.57
CA VAL A 157 -6.28 7.53 3.65
C VAL A 157 -6.07 8.90 4.30
N ASN A 158 -6.47 9.06 5.56
CA ASN A 158 -6.24 10.29 6.32
C ASN A 158 -4.75 10.55 6.53
N SER A 159 -3.97 9.50 6.82
CA SER A 159 -2.50 9.59 6.91
C SER A 159 -1.88 10.02 5.56
N LEU A 160 -2.34 9.49 4.43
CA LEU A 160 -1.87 9.89 3.10
C LEU A 160 -2.20 11.36 2.79
N LYS A 161 -3.39 11.83 3.17
CA LYS A 161 -3.77 13.24 3.03
C LYS A 161 -2.88 14.14 3.88
N ALA A 162 -2.57 13.75 5.11
CA ALA A 162 -1.65 14.49 5.97
C ALA A 162 -0.22 14.54 5.39
N GLU A 163 0.29 13.42 4.86
CA GLU A 163 1.59 13.40 4.16
C GLU A 163 1.61 14.29 2.92
N ARG A 164 0.51 14.33 2.17
CA ARG A 164 0.35 15.22 1.01
C ARG A 164 0.49 16.68 1.41
N GLU A 165 -0.24 17.13 2.43
CA GLU A 165 -0.13 18.53 2.90
C GLU A 165 1.28 18.83 3.44
N ALA A 166 1.87 17.92 4.22
CA ALA A 166 3.21 18.10 4.77
C ALA A 166 4.30 18.19 3.67
N SER A 167 4.25 17.32 2.67
CA SER A 167 5.21 17.33 1.55
C SER A 167 5.11 18.60 0.70
N CYS A 168 3.90 19.14 0.53
CA CYS A 168 3.65 20.40 -0.17
C CYS A 168 4.25 21.59 0.58
N LEU A 169 4.04 21.68 1.90
CA LEU A 169 4.65 22.71 2.75
C LEU A 169 6.18 22.65 2.72
N ALA A 170 6.75 21.45 2.61
CA ALA A 170 8.19 21.25 2.45
C ALA A 170 8.72 21.61 1.05
N GLY A 171 7.84 21.95 0.09
CA GLY A 171 8.21 22.21 -1.30
C GLY A 171 8.78 20.98 -2.02
N SER A 172 8.43 19.79 -1.55
CA SER A 172 8.94 18.52 -2.07
C SER A 172 7.88 17.77 -2.88
N GLU A 173 8.31 17.09 -3.94
CA GLU A 173 7.46 16.10 -4.60
C GLU A 173 7.56 14.78 -3.84
N LEU A 174 6.42 14.14 -3.57
CA LEU A 174 6.38 12.86 -2.87
C LEU A 174 5.55 11.85 -3.66
N THR A 175 6.13 10.66 -3.82
CA THR A 175 5.45 9.51 -4.41
C THR A 175 5.24 8.44 -3.35
N VAL A 176 4.02 7.91 -3.28
CA VAL A 176 3.61 6.85 -2.38
C VAL A 176 3.11 5.67 -3.20
N LEU A 177 3.51 4.45 -2.82
CA LEU A 177 2.96 3.22 -3.37
C LEU A 177 2.24 2.44 -2.27
N VAL A 178 0.99 2.07 -2.53
CA VAL A 178 0.12 1.31 -1.65
C VAL A 178 -0.17 -0.02 -2.32
N SER A 179 0.14 -1.13 -1.64
CA SER A 179 -0.39 -2.44 -1.99
C SER A 179 -1.60 -2.74 -1.12
N TRP A 180 -2.71 -3.11 -1.75
CA TRP A 180 -3.95 -3.42 -1.04
C TRP A 180 -4.77 -4.54 -1.71
N ASP A 181 -5.87 -4.87 -1.07
CA ASP A 181 -6.93 -5.71 -1.61
C ASP A 181 -7.61 -5.09 -2.82
N HIS A 182 -7.77 -5.86 -3.91
CA HIS A 182 -8.34 -5.34 -5.15
C HIS A 182 -9.81 -4.94 -5.02
N CYS A 183 -10.56 -5.53 -4.09
CA CYS A 183 -11.94 -5.14 -3.85
C CYS A 183 -12.06 -3.81 -3.09
N SER A 184 -11.05 -3.42 -2.31
CA SER A 184 -11.05 -2.13 -1.61
C SER A 184 -10.35 -0.99 -2.36
N ILE A 185 -9.53 -1.26 -3.39
CA ILE A 185 -8.83 -0.21 -4.16
C ILE A 185 -9.78 0.87 -4.71
N PRO A 186 -10.95 0.54 -5.28
CA PRO A 186 -11.90 1.57 -5.74
C PRO A 186 -12.40 2.49 -4.62
N ALA A 187 -12.64 1.92 -3.44
CA ALA A 187 -13.09 2.70 -2.29
C ALA A 187 -11.96 3.59 -1.72
N LEU A 188 -10.73 3.10 -1.70
CA LEU A 188 -9.54 3.89 -1.35
C LEU A 188 -9.35 5.07 -2.30
N ALA A 189 -9.49 4.85 -3.61
CA ALA A 189 -9.36 5.91 -4.62
C ALA A 189 -10.43 7.00 -4.43
N GLN A 190 -11.68 6.60 -4.19
CA GLN A 190 -12.78 7.53 -3.90
C GLN A 190 -12.55 8.29 -2.58
N ALA A 191 -12.10 7.62 -1.52
CA ALA A 191 -11.78 8.26 -0.25
C ALA A 191 -10.61 9.28 -0.36
N LEU A 192 -9.70 9.07 -1.32
CA LEU A 192 -8.65 10.03 -1.69
C LEU A 192 -9.16 11.21 -2.53
N GLY A 193 -10.44 11.22 -2.91
CA GLY A 193 -11.10 12.28 -3.67
C GLY A 193 -11.24 12.00 -5.18
N CYS A 194 -11.00 10.77 -5.64
CA CYS A 194 -11.20 10.43 -7.05
C CYS A 194 -12.68 10.21 -7.37
N GLU A 195 -13.25 11.10 -8.17
CA GLU A 195 -14.66 11.02 -8.61
C GLU A 195 -14.83 10.44 -10.02
N ASP A 196 -13.72 10.17 -10.73
CA ASP A 196 -13.73 9.60 -12.07
C ASP A 196 -14.32 8.18 -12.08
N GLU A 197 -15.03 7.82 -13.14
CA GLU A 197 -15.64 6.49 -13.30
C GLU A 197 -14.63 5.36 -13.14
N MET A 198 -13.38 5.54 -13.60
CA MET A 198 -12.35 4.53 -13.48
C MET A 198 -12.00 4.17 -12.02
N CYS A 199 -12.17 5.12 -11.10
CA CYS A 199 -11.92 4.94 -9.67
C CYS A 199 -13.08 4.22 -8.97
N LYS A 200 -14.23 4.08 -9.65
CA LYS A 200 -15.41 3.37 -9.16
C LYS A 200 -15.48 1.94 -9.70
N LEU A 201 -14.70 1.60 -10.74
CA LEU A 201 -14.76 0.28 -11.35
C LEU A 201 -14.19 -0.81 -10.45
N CYS A 202 -14.91 -1.92 -10.31
CA CYS A 202 -14.39 -3.12 -9.66
C CYS A 202 -13.17 -3.64 -10.43
N TRP A 203 -12.18 -4.15 -9.71
CA TRP A 203 -10.99 -4.73 -10.30
C TRP A 203 -11.22 -6.19 -10.63
N ASP A 204 -10.77 -6.61 -11.81
CA ASP A 204 -10.85 -8.02 -12.22
C ASP A 204 -9.91 -8.83 -11.34
N ASP A 205 -10.38 -9.99 -10.89
CA ASP A 205 -9.63 -10.88 -10.02
C ASP A 205 -8.42 -11.53 -10.69
N ALA A 206 -8.33 -11.48 -12.02
CA ALA A 206 -7.13 -11.84 -12.78
C ALA A 206 -6.25 -10.61 -13.13
N ASP A 207 -6.64 -9.41 -12.71
CA ASP A 207 -5.88 -8.19 -12.92
C ASP A 207 -4.78 -8.02 -11.88
N PHE A 208 -3.58 -8.48 -12.24
CA PHE A 208 -2.37 -8.18 -11.49
C PHE A 208 -1.53 -7.09 -12.15
N ASP A 209 -1.87 -6.65 -13.37
CA ASP A 209 -1.03 -5.70 -14.11
C ASP A 209 -1.46 -4.24 -13.92
N LYS A 210 -2.72 -4.02 -13.55
CA LYS A 210 -3.25 -2.68 -13.34
C LYS A 210 -2.67 -2.05 -12.08
N VAL A 211 -2.23 -0.79 -12.24
CA VAL A 211 -1.92 0.14 -11.17
C VAL A 211 -2.75 1.41 -11.39
N LEU A 212 -3.40 1.90 -10.34
CA LEU A 212 -4.10 3.18 -10.39
C LEU A 212 -3.19 4.29 -9.86
N TRP A 213 -2.83 5.24 -10.72
CA TRP A 213 -2.02 6.40 -10.40
C TRP A 213 -2.91 7.63 -10.19
N LEU A 214 -2.96 8.11 -8.96
CA LEU A 214 -3.63 9.34 -8.54
C LEU A 214 -2.58 10.44 -8.39
N ARG A 215 -2.55 11.39 -9.34
CA ARG A 215 -1.62 12.52 -9.30
C ARG A 215 -2.30 13.77 -8.79
N PHE A 216 -1.86 14.28 -7.64
CA PHE A 216 -2.34 15.52 -7.04
C PHE A 216 -1.36 16.65 -7.34
N THR A 217 -1.87 17.80 -7.76
CA THR A 217 -1.08 19.02 -7.96
C THR A 217 -1.74 20.23 -7.33
N ALA A 218 -0.94 21.09 -6.70
CA ALA A 218 -1.40 22.33 -6.08
C ALA A 218 -0.30 23.41 -6.18
N LEU A 219 -0.64 24.65 -5.83
CA LEU A 219 0.35 25.69 -5.53
C LEU A 219 0.57 25.70 -4.02
N THR A 220 1.78 25.98 -3.54
CA THR A 220 2.06 26.06 -2.08
C THR A 220 1.22 27.09 -1.34
N SER A 221 0.66 28.07 -2.06
CA SER A 221 -0.25 29.09 -1.53
C SER A 221 -1.73 28.72 -1.62
N ASP A 222 -2.09 27.59 -2.26
CA ASP A 222 -3.48 27.14 -2.44
C ASP A 222 -3.68 25.80 -1.73
N THR A 223 -4.78 25.66 -1.00
CA THR A 223 -5.17 24.41 -0.33
C THR A 223 -5.94 23.46 -1.25
N ARG A 224 -6.27 23.90 -2.47
CA ARG A 224 -7.02 23.11 -3.44
C ARG A 224 -6.09 22.25 -4.28
N TRP A 225 -6.31 20.95 -4.20
CA TRP A 225 -5.60 19.95 -4.97
C TRP A 225 -6.36 19.61 -6.25
N ASN A 226 -5.68 19.71 -7.39
CA ASN A 226 -6.16 19.15 -8.64
C ASN A 226 -5.69 17.70 -8.75
N LEU A 227 -6.63 16.76 -8.83
CA LEU A 227 -6.39 15.32 -8.96
C LEU A 227 -6.56 14.88 -10.42
N THR A 228 -5.57 14.16 -10.95
CA THR A 228 -5.62 13.50 -12.25
C THR A 228 -5.41 11.99 -12.08
N PRO A 229 -6.47 11.16 -12.18
CA PRO A 229 -6.34 9.71 -12.12
C PRO A 229 -5.89 9.14 -13.47
N ARG A 230 -5.13 8.03 -13.43
CA ARG A 230 -4.71 7.26 -14.60
C ARG A 230 -4.60 5.78 -14.25
N ALA A 231 -5.13 4.90 -15.10
CA ALA A 231 -4.95 3.47 -14.99
C ALA A 231 -3.80 3.12 -15.92
N VAL A 232 -2.76 2.53 -15.36
CA VAL A 232 -1.54 2.19 -16.08
C VAL A 232 -1.26 0.70 -15.90
N ALA A 233 -0.69 0.11 -16.94
CA ALA A 233 -0.16 -1.24 -16.92
C ALA A 233 1.27 -1.22 -16.38
N GLU A 234 1.62 -2.11 -15.46
CA GLU A 234 3.02 -2.31 -15.07
C GLU A 234 3.79 -3.13 -16.11
N GLY A 235 3.10 -3.87 -16.99
CA GLY A 235 3.70 -4.66 -18.07
C GLY A 235 4.31 -5.99 -17.62
N PHE A 236 3.83 -6.54 -16.50
CA PHE A 236 4.23 -7.84 -15.99
C PHE A 236 3.35 -8.97 -16.55
N ALA A 237 2.02 -8.81 -16.51
CA ALA A 237 1.11 -9.89 -16.86
C ALA A 237 0.82 -9.93 -18.36
N ALA A 238 0.63 -11.14 -18.90
CA ALA A 238 0.14 -11.31 -20.25
C ALA A 238 -1.28 -10.69 -20.40
N PRO A 239 -1.68 -10.30 -21.62
CA PRO A 239 -3.05 -9.83 -21.88
C PRO A 239 -4.07 -10.81 -21.33
N LYS A 240 -5.04 -10.29 -20.58
CA LYS A 240 -6.00 -11.10 -19.82
C LYS A 240 -6.77 -12.04 -20.74
N SER A 241 -6.95 -13.29 -20.29
CA SER A 241 -8.03 -14.12 -20.80
C SER A 241 -9.35 -13.68 -20.18
N VAL A 242 -10.46 -13.89 -20.89
CA VAL A 242 -11.81 -13.39 -20.58
C VAL A 242 -12.43 -14.05 -19.32
N ALA A 243 -11.65 -14.84 -18.57
CA ALA A 243 -12.09 -15.52 -17.36
C ALA A 243 -11.93 -14.60 -16.14
N GLY A 244 -12.85 -13.64 -15.98
CA GLY A 244 -12.90 -12.78 -14.80
C GLY A 244 -13.61 -13.48 -13.65
N TYR A 245 -12.85 -13.82 -12.60
CA TYR A 245 -13.42 -14.12 -11.29
C TYR A 245 -14.10 -12.81 -10.78
N ARG A 246 -15.26 -12.93 -10.11
CA ARG A 246 -16.19 -11.82 -9.76
C ARG A 246 -16.30 -11.59 -8.25
N GLU A 247 -15.23 -11.87 -7.50
CA GLU A 247 -15.19 -11.87 -6.04
C GLU A 247 -15.76 -10.57 -5.45
N CYS A 248 -15.36 -9.41 -5.98
CA CYS A 248 -15.79 -8.12 -5.47
C CYS A 248 -17.29 -7.83 -5.64
N LEU A 249 -17.99 -8.51 -6.55
CA LEU A 249 -19.44 -8.35 -6.71
C LEU A 249 -20.23 -9.19 -5.70
N GLY A 250 -19.68 -10.33 -5.31
CA GLY A 250 -20.30 -11.27 -4.37
C GLY A 250 -19.99 -11.00 -2.89
N ASN A 251 -18.96 -10.20 -2.60
CA ASN A 251 -18.50 -9.91 -1.23
C ASN A 251 -18.64 -8.42 -0.86
N PRO A 252 -19.87 -7.92 -0.62
CA PRO A 252 -20.08 -6.51 -0.30
C PRO A 252 -19.40 -6.08 1.02
N ALA A 253 -19.10 -7.01 1.92
CA ALA A 253 -18.56 -6.71 3.26
C ALA A 253 -17.21 -5.96 3.22
N GLU A 254 -16.38 -6.23 2.21
CA GLU A 254 -15.08 -5.56 2.06
C GLU A 254 -15.19 -4.15 1.46
N SER A 255 -16.29 -3.87 0.74
CA SER A 255 -16.59 -2.55 0.19
C SER A 255 -17.46 -1.69 1.14
N SER A 256 -18.31 -2.33 1.96
CA SER A 256 -19.30 -1.64 2.78
C SER A 256 -18.69 -0.74 3.85
N ASN A 257 -17.48 -1.07 4.33
CA ASN A 257 -16.79 -0.31 5.38
C ASN A 257 -16.46 1.13 4.96
N PHE A 258 -16.39 1.39 3.66
CA PHE A 258 -16.14 2.73 3.14
C PHE A 258 -17.41 3.49 2.74
N GLY A 259 -18.56 2.82 2.75
CA GLY A 259 -19.81 3.38 2.21
C GLY A 259 -19.84 3.52 0.68
N PHE A 260 -18.83 3.03 -0.04
CA PHE A 260 -18.76 3.06 -1.51
C PHE A 260 -18.95 1.66 -2.09
N LYS A 261 -19.78 1.54 -3.12
CA LYS A 261 -19.88 0.31 -3.93
C LYS A 261 -19.12 0.52 -5.23
N CYS A 262 -18.28 -0.44 -5.61
CA CYS A 262 -17.71 -0.42 -6.95
C CYS A 262 -18.76 -0.83 -7.99
N HIS A 263 -18.54 -0.45 -9.26
CA HIS A 263 -19.37 -0.83 -10.39
C HIS A 263 -18.64 -1.84 -11.26
N ALA A 264 -19.30 -2.93 -11.63
CA ALA A 264 -18.76 -3.85 -12.62
C ALA A 264 -18.57 -3.11 -13.97
N PRO A 265 -17.42 -3.28 -14.65
CA PRO A 265 -17.27 -2.82 -16.03
C PRO A 265 -18.38 -3.39 -16.93
N GLU A 266 -18.87 -2.61 -17.90
CA GLU A 266 -19.94 -3.05 -18.82
C GLU A 266 -19.57 -4.36 -19.55
N ALA A 267 -18.29 -4.50 -19.91
CA ALA A 267 -17.75 -5.69 -20.56
C ALA A 267 -17.92 -6.97 -19.73
N TRP A 268 -18.13 -6.88 -18.40
CA TRP A 268 -18.36 -8.05 -17.57
C TRP A 268 -19.77 -8.62 -17.70
N ARG A 269 -20.75 -7.82 -18.13
CA ARG A 269 -22.15 -8.25 -18.27
C ARG A 269 -22.35 -9.28 -19.38
N THR A 270 -21.47 -9.29 -20.37
CA THR A 270 -21.52 -10.24 -21.49
C THR A 270 -20.69 -11.50 -21.24
N LEU A 271 -19.99 -11.58 -20.10
CA LEU A 271 -19.19 -12.75 -19.76
C LEU A 271 -20.11 -13.89 -19.27
N PRO A 272 -19.88 -15.14 -19.72
CA PRO A 272 -20.60 -16.30 -19.20
C PRO A 272 -20.52 -16.36 -17.68
N GLU A 273 -21.65 -16.62 -17.00
CA GLU A 273 -21.71 -16.74 -15.54
C GLU A 273 -20.91 -17.94 -15.00
N ASP A 274 -20.65 -18.92 -15.86
CA ASP A 274 -19.98 -20.18 -15.54
C ASP A 274 -18.53 -20.18 -16.04
N ARG A 275 -17.62 -19.69 -15.19
CA ARG A 275 -16.22 -20.16 -15.12
C ARG A 275 -15.72 -20.11 -13.67
N SER A 276 -16.52 -20.63 -12.74
CA SER A 276 -16.09 -20.85 -11.35
C SER A 276 -15.03 -21.97 -11.22
N GLY A 277 -14.68 -22.64 -12.31
CA GLY A 277 -13.64 -23.66 -12.37
C GLY A 277 -12.64 -23.41 -13.49
N LEU A 278 -11.64 -22.57 -13.24
CA LEU A 278 -10.34 -22.78 -13.87
C LEU A 278 -9.52 -23.64 -12.91
N SER A 279 -9.36 -24.89 -13.36
CA SER A 279 -8.55 -25.99 -12.84
C SER A 279 -7.09 -25.66 -12.67
#